data_AF-A0A958D9F2-F1
#
_entry.id   AF-A0A958D9F2-F1
#
_cell.length_a   1.000
_cell.length_b   1.000
_cell.length_c   1.000
_cell.angle_alpha   90.00
_cell.angle_beta   90.00
_cell.angle_gamma   90.00
#
_symmetry.space_group_name_H-M   'P 1'
#
loop_
_entity.id
_entity.type
_entity.pdbx_description
1 polymer ?
#
loop_
_entity_poly.entity_id
_entity_poly.type
_entity_poly.pdbx_seq_one_letter_code
_entity_poly.pdbx_strand_id
1 'polypeptide(L)' 'MFPALADIGVLPQELGRHLADMASFRNVLVHMYVDVDPDRLFEYLHGDLDDFNTFARCIGQYLETL' A
#
# COMPACT_ATOMS: atom_id res chain seq x y z
N MET A 1 -9.17 4.36 -2.63
CA MET A 1 -9.38 2.96 -3.03
C MET A 1 -9.10 2.03 -1.86
N PHE A 2 -7.87 1.94 -1.36
CA PHE A 2 -7.52 1.03 -0.25
C PHE A 2 -8.36 1.21 1.04
N PRO A 3 -8.68 2.44 1.50
CA PRO A 3 -9.55 2.61 2.66
C PRO A 3 -10.97 2.06 2.42
N ALA A 4 -11.52 2.27 1.22
CA ALA A 4 -12.84 1.73 0.87
C ALA A 4 -12.87 0.19 0.85
N LEU A 5 -11.76 -0.47 0.46
CA LEU A 5 -11.63 -1.92 0.55
C LEU A 5 -11.54 -2.40 2.01
N ALA A 6 -10.92 -1.62 2.89
CA ALA A 6 -10.90 -1.91 4.32
C ALA A 6 -12.29 -1.71 4.95
N ASP A 7 -13.03 -0.68 4.54
CA ASP A 7 -14.37 -0.38 5.04
C ASP A 7 -15.38 -1.50 4.75
N ILE A 8 -15.23 -2.18 3.61
CA ILE A 8 -16.05 -3.35 3.25
C ILE A 8 -15.47 -4.68 3.77
N GLY A 9 -14.41 -4.64 4.58
CA GLY A 9 -13.81 -5.82 5.22
C GLY A 9 -12.94 -6.68 4.31
N VAL A 10 -12.62 -6.22 3.10
CA VAL A 10 -11.72 -6.94 2.18
C VAL A 10 -10.27 -6.85 2.65
N LEU A 11 -9.88 -5.73 3.26
CA LEU A 11 -8.55 -5.53 3.83
C LEU A 11 -8.64 -5.26 5.35
N PRO A 12 -7.63 -5.64 6.14
CA PRO A 12 -7.45 -5.09 7.48
C PRO A 12 -7.32 -3.55 7.43
N GLN A 13 -7.87 -2.86 8.43
CA GLN A 13 -7.87 -1.38 8.47
C GLN A 13 -6.45 -0.78 8.44
N GLU A 14 -5.52 -1.35 9.21
CA GLU A 14 -4.12 -0.91 9.21
C GLU A 14 -3.46 -1.08 7.83
N LEU A 15 -3.70 -2.22 7.16
CA LEU A 15 -3.18 -2.47 5.81
C LEU A 15 -3.77 -1.50 4.78
N GLY A 16 -5.07 -1.21 4.87
CA GLY A 16 -5.73 -0.24 4.00
C GLY A 16 -5.16 1.16 4.14
N ARG A 17 -4.78 1.56 5.36
CA ARG A 17 -4.12 2.85 5.64
C ARG A 17 -2.69 2.88 5.10
N HIS A 18 -1.88 1.87 5.39
CA HIS A 18 -0.49 1.80 4.91
C HIS A 18 -0.42 1.84 3.38
N LEU A 19 -1.25 1.04 2.69
CA LEU A 19 -1.28 1.02 1.22
C LEU A 19 -1.74 2.35 0.61
N ALA A 20 -2.63 3.08 1.29
CA ALA A 20 -3.04 4.42 0.86
C ALA A 20 -1.88 5.42 0.94
N ASP A 21 -1.11 5.39 2.04
CA ASP A 21 0.05 6.25 2.23
C ASP A 21 1.15 5.94 1.20
N MET A 22 1.44 4.66 0.95
CA MET A 22 2.38 4.23 -0.09
C MET A 22 1.94 4.66 -1.51
N ALA A 23 0.65 4.52 -1.82
CA ALA A 23 0.11 4.92 -3.13
C ALA A 23 0.18 6.43 -3.35
N SER A 24 0.03 7.23 -2.28
CA SER A 24 0.26 8.67 -2.30
C SER A 24 1.74 9.01 -2.54
N PHE A 25 2.65 8.27 -1.89
CA PHE A 25 4.10 8.43 -2.08
C PHE A 25 4.55 8.17 -3.52
N ARG A 26 3.95 7.19 -4.22
CA ARG A 26 4.19 6.99 -5.66
C ARG A 26 3.96 8.28 -6.46
N ASN A 27 2.93 9.07 -6.12
CA ASN A 27 2.66 10.33 -6.80
C ASN A 27 3.74 11.37 -6.49
N VAL A 28 4.24 11.40 -5.26
CA VAL A 28 5.40 12.23 -4.89
C VAL A 28 6.63 11.83 -5.70
N LEU A 29 6.94 10.54 -5.85
CA LEU A 29 8.08 10.06 -6.64
C LEU A 29 7.98 10.46 -8.12
N VAL A 30 6.79 10.38 -8.73
CA VAL A 30 6.57 10.78 -10.12
C VAL A 30 6.73 12.30 -10.30
N HIS A 31 6.33 13.10 -9.31
CA HIS A 31 6.40 14.56 -9.38
C HIS A 31 7.74 15.17 -8.90
N MET A 32 8.46 14.49 -8.00
CA MET A 32 9.70 14.95 -7.35
C MET A 32 10.97 14.28 -7.89
N TYR A 33 10.97 13.76 -9.12
CA TYR A 33 12.13 13.08 -9.74
C TYR A 33 13.47 13.87 -9.70
N VAL A 34 13.46 15.13 -9.24
CA VAL A 34 14.62 16.00 -9.07
C VAL A 34 15.14 16.09 -7.61
N ASP A 35 14.33 15.83 -6.58
CA ASP A 35 14.66 16.05 -5.15
C ASP A 35 14.07 14.95 -4.22
N VAL A 36 14.15 13.67 -4.60
CA VAL A 36 13.73 12.58 -3.69
C VAL A 36 14.80 12.36 -2.61
N ASP A 37 14.40 12.46 -1.35
CA ASP A 37 15.20 12.06 -0.18
C ASP A 37 15.42 10.53 -0.19
N PRO A 38 16.67 10.04 -0.41
CA PRO A 38 16.97 8.62 -0.52
C PRO A 38 16.67 7.84 0.76
N ASP A 39 16.76 8.47 1.93
CA ASP A 39 16.58 7.80 3.22
C ASP A 39 15.10 7.46 3.44
N ARG A 40 14.20 8.39 3.10
CA ARG A 40 12.75 8.11 3.09
C ARG A 40 12.38 7.05 2.06
N LEU A 41 12.98 7.10 0.88
CA LEU A 41 12.75 6.08 -0.15
C LEU A 41 13.21 4.69 0.35
N PHE A 42 14.35 4.62 1.02
CA PHE A 42 14.87 3.37 1.58
C PHE A 42 13.95 2.81 2.67
N GLU A 43 13.45 3.64 3.59
CA GLU A 43 12.49 3.22 4.62
C GLU A 43 11.23 2.60 4.02
N TYR A 44 10.61 3.23 3.00
CA TYR A 44 9.42 2.69 2.34
C TYR A 44 9.70 1.40 1.54
N LEU A 45 10.87 1.30 0.91
CA LEU A 45 11.26 0.10 0.16
C LEU A 45 11.62 -1.07 1.06
N HIS A 46 12.06 -0.81 2.29
CA HIS A 46 12.56 -1.85 3.20
C HIS A 46 11.55 -2.23 4.30
N GLY A 47 10.55 -1.39 4.57
CA GLY A 47 9.50 -1.62 5.59
C GLY A 47 8.26 -2.35 5.08
N ASP A 48 7.85 -2.14 3.82
CA ASP A 48 6.46 -2.39 3.41
C ASP A 48 6.28 -3.44 2.29
N LEU A 49 7.32 -4.19 1.91
CA LEU A 49 7.18 -5.18 0.83
C LEU A 49 6.24 -6.33 1.20
N ASP A 50 6.13 -6.67 2.48
CA ASP A 50 5.21 -7.69 2.98
C ASP A 50 3.74 -7.24 2.98
N ASP A 51 3.47 -5.94 2.94
CA ASP A 51 2.11 -5.42 2.79
C ASP A 51 1.55 -5.77 1.40
N PHE A 52 2.40 -5.87 0.36
CA PHE A 52 1.97 -6.35 -0.95
C PHE A 52 1.60 -7.83 -0.95
N ASN A 53 2.38 -8.67 -0.25
CA ASN A 53 2.07 -10.09 -0.09
C ASN A 53 0.74 -10.26 0.67
N THR A 54 0.56 -9.49 1.74
CA THR A 54 -0.65 -9.51 2.56
C THR A 54 -1.85 -9.04 1.76
N PHE A 55 -1.71 -7.97 0.99
CA PHE A 55 -2.74 -7.47 0.08
C PHE A 55 -3.16 -8.54 -0.94
N ALA A 56 -2.20 -9.15 -1.63
CA ALA A 56 -2.47 -10.19 -2.63
C ALA A 56 -3.25 -11.37 -2.03
N ARG A 57 -2.88 -11.80 -0.82
CA ARG A 57 -3.59 -12.85 -0.07
C ARG A 57 -5.02 -12.43 0.27
N CYS A 58 -5.23 -11.23 0.81
CA CYS A 58 -6.56 -10.74 1.16
C CYS A 58 -7.50 -10.68 -0.06
N ILE A 59 -6.99 -10.18 -1.20
CA ILE A 59 -7.76 -10.16 -2.44
C ILE A 59 -8.05 -11.59 -2.93
N GLY A 60 -7.06 -12.48 -2.91
CA GLY A 60 -7.26 -13.89 -3.29
C GLY A 60 -8.35 -14.56 -2.46
N GLN A 61 -8.29 -14.42 -1.13
CA GLN A 61 -9.30 -14.94 -0.21
C GLN A 61 -10.69 -14.35 -0.48
N TYR A 62 -10.78 -13.05 -0.72
CA TYR A 62 -12.06 -12.42 -1.05
C TYR A 62 -12.65 -12.96 -2.36
N LEU A 63 -11.82 -13.13 -3.40
CA LEU A 63 -12.27 -13.67 -4.69
C LEU A 63 -12.75 -15.13 -4.60
N GLU A 64 -12.22 -15.92 -3.68
CA GLU A 64 -12.70 -17.29 -3.42
C GLU A 64 -14.09 -17.33 -2.76
N THR A 65 -14.54 -16.22 -2.17
CA THR A 65 -15.87 -16.11 -1.53
C THR A 65 -16.98 -15.59 -2.46
N LEU A 66 -16.64 -15.19 -3.68
CA LEU A 66 -17.56 -14.77 -4.73
C LEU A 66 -18.12 -15.96 -5.51
#